data_AF-A0AAP0MX28-F1
#
_entry.id   AF-A0AAP0MX28-F1
#
_cell.length_a   1.000
_cell.length_b   1.000
_cell.length_c   1.000
_cell.angle_alpha   90.00
_cell.angle_beta   90.00
_cell.angle_gamma   90.00
#
_symmetry.space_group_name_H-M   'P 1'
#
loop_
_entity.id
_entity.type
_entity.pdbx_description
1 polymer ?
#
loop_
_entity_poly.entity_id
_entity_poly.type
_entity_poly.pdbx_seq_one_letter_code
_entity_poly.pdbx_strand_id
1 'polypeptide(L)'
;MAATPNKQFKNICVLSGFNYGKHKEFMEAAIDLGRSIAARKLHLVYEGEAAFLRGSQVLGIIPRVLKPLGSSSDSSTGEELVVSDMQERITEMLNHADAFIFLPGDLATLEALITLAS
;
A
#
# COMPACT_ATOMS: atom_id res chain seq x y z
N MET A 1 -11.64 -19.90 27.89
CA MET A 1 -10.53 -19.13 27.28
C MET A 1 -10.58 -19.38 25.79
N ALA A 2 -11.09 -18.43 25.00
CA ALA A 2 -11.11 -18.57 23.55
C ALA A 2 -9.67 -18.42 23.03
N ALA A 3 -9.18 -19.42 22.29
CA ALA A 3 -7.89 -19.31 21.62
C ALA A 3 -7.97 -18.18 20.60
N THR A 4 -7.15 -17.15 20.77
CA THR A 4 -7.00 -16.08 19.78
C THR A 4 -6.53 -16.76 18.48
N PRO A 5 -7.24 -16.62 17.35
CA PRO A 5 -6.76 -17.17 16.10
C PRO A 5 -5.40 -16.54 15.81
N ASN A 6 -4.39 -17.38 15.59
CA ASN A 6 -3.03 -16.96 15.29
C ASN A 6 -3.05 -16.34 13.88
N LYS A 7 -3.43 -15.05 13.78
CA LYS A 7 -3.50 -14.32 12.51
C LYS A 7 -2.07 -14.29 11.97
N GLN A 8 -1.83 -15.05 10.90
CA GLN A 8 -0.50 -15.18 10.33
C GLN A 8 -0.15 -13.85 9.65
N PHE A 9 0.86 -13.17 10.17
CA PHE A 9 1.36 -11.91 9.62
C PHE A 9 1.84 -12.10 8.19
N LYS A 10 1.09 -11.60 7.22
CA LYS A 10 1.31 -11.83 5.80
C LYS A 10 1.26 -10.57 4.97
N ASN A 11 0.39 -9.62 5.32
CA ASN A 11 0.10 -8.48 4.46
C ASN A 11 0.57 -7.19 5.11
N ILE A 12 1.44 -6.45 4.43
CA ILE A 12 1.91 -5.13 4.87
C ILE A 12 1.32 -4.09 3.93
N CYS A 13 0.58 -3.13 4.48
CA CYS A 13 0.17 -1.95 3.76
C CYS A 13 1.25 -0.87 3.87
N VAL A 14 1.69 -0.34 2.73
CA VAL A 14 2.66 0.74 2.67
C VAL A 14 2.01 1.96 2.04
N LEU A 15 2.04 3.08 2.75
CA LEU A 15 1.55 4.37 2.27
C LEU A 15 2.72 5.30 1.99
N SER A 16 2.71 5.91 0.80
CA SER A 16 3.62 7.02 0.46
C SER A 16 2.94 7.97 -0.51
N GLY A 17 2.82 9.24 -0.12
CA GLY A 17 2.35 10.34 -0.97
C GLY A 17 3.47 11.25 -1.44
N PHE A 18 4.72 10.79 -1.47
CA PHE A 18 5.83 11.67 -1.85
C PHE A 18 5.96 11.78 -3.37
N ASN A 19 6.16 13.01 -3.85
CA ASN A 19 6.63 13.23 -5.21
C ASN A 19 8.15 13.00 -5.25
N TYR A 20 8.56 11.75 -5.50
CA TYR A 20 9.95 11.27 -5.43
C TYR A 20 10.96 12.07 -6.26
N GLY A 21 10.50 12.94 -7.17
CA GLY A 21 11.35 13.80 -8.00
C GLY A 21 12.28 14.75 -7.24
N LYS A 22 12.03 15.06 -5.95
CA LYS A 22 12.86 16.00 -5.18
C LYS A 22 13.90 15.38 -4.25
N HIS A 23 13.72 14.14 -3.79
CA HIS A 23 14.58 13.50 -2.79
C HIS A 23 14.77 12.01 -3.09
N LYS A 24 15.87 11.69 -3.79
CA LYS A 24 16.18 10.31 -4.24
C LYS A 24 16.37 9.33 -3.09
N GLU A 25 16.84 9.80 -1.94
CA GLU A 25 17.07 8.98 -0.74
C GLU A 25 15.78 8.28 -0.26
N PHE A 26 14.63 8.96 -0.33
CA PHE A 26 13.34 8.36 0.05
C PHE A 26 12.86 7.31 -0.95
N MET A 27 13.19 7.51 -2.23
CA MET A 27 12.89 6.53 -3.27
C MET A 27 13.72 5.25 -3.07
N GLU A 28 15.01 5.39 -2.79
CA GLU A 28 15.89 4.25 -2.49
C GLU A 28 15.42 3.48 -1.25
N ALA A 29 15.07 4.20 -0.17
CA ALA A 29 14.53 3.58 1.04
C ALA A 29 13.20 2.83 0.78
N ALA A 30 12.31 3.39 -0.04
CA ALA A 30 11.05 2.73 -0.42
C ALA A 30 11.30 1.45 -1.23
N ILE A 31 12.25 1.49 -2.17
CA ILE A 31 12.67 0.34 -2.96
C ILE A 31 13.26 -0.76 -2.06
N ASP A 32 14.16 -0.40 -1.15
CA ASP A 32 14.82 -1.35 -0.24
C ASP A 32 13.85 -1.97 0.76
N LEU A 33 12.90 -1.18 1.27
CA LEU A 33 11.79 -1.69 2.08
C LEU A 33 11.05 -2.77 1.31
N GLY A 34 10.67 -2.48 0.08
CA GLY A 34 9.88 -3.42 -0.67
C GLY A 34 10.65 -4.68 -1.13
N ARG A 35 11.94 -4.58 -1.44
CA ARG A 35 12.82 -5.76 -1.62
C ARG A 35 12.81 -6.63 -0.37
N SER A 36 12.86 -6.02 0.81
CA SER A 36 12.85 -6.73 2.10
C SER A 36 11.51 -7.44 2.36
N ILE A 37 10.38 -6.83 2.00
CA ILE A 37 9.04 -7.43 2.07
C ILE A 37 8.95 -8.64 1.14
N ALA A 38 9.38 -8.48 -0.12
CA ALA A 38 9.36 -9.55 -1.11
C ALA A 38 10.28 -10.73 -0.72
N ALA A 39 11.49 -10.45 -0.22
CA ALA A 39 12.42 -11.48 0.25
C ALA A 39 11.85 -12.33 1.40
N ARG A 40 10.97 -11.75 2.22
CA ARG A 40 10.28 -12.43 3.33
C ARG A 40 8.97 -13.11 2.89
N LYS A 41 8.62 -13.07 1.60
CA LYS A 41 7.37 -13.60 1.05
C LYS A 41 6.12 -13.00 1.72
N LEU A 42 6.20 -11.72 2.08
CA LEU A 42 5.07 -10.94 2.55
C LEU A 42 4.39 -10.25 1.36
N HIS A 43 3.09 -9.97 1.49
CA HIS A 43 2.29 -9.31 0.47
C HIS A 43 2.26 -7.81 0.73
N LEU A 44 2.23 -7.02 -0.35
CA LEU A 44 2.22 -5.57 -0.31
C LEU A 44 0.83 -5.05 -0.67
N VAL A 45 0.23 -4.25 0.21
CA VAL A 45 -0.93 -3.42 -0.14
C VAL A 45 -0.42 -1.99 -0.35
N TYR A 46 -0.66 -1.38 -1.51
CA TYR A 46 -0.03 -0.08 -1.83
C TYR A 46 -1.00 0.98 -2.36
N GLU A 47 -0.67 2.23 -2.02
CA GLU A 47 -1.33 3.47 -2.42
C GLU A 47 -0.43 4.27 -3.42
N GLY A 48 -0.48 4.00 -4.75
CA GLY A 48 0.19 4.82 -5.81
C GLY A 48 1.31 4.17 -6.67
N GLU A 49 2.42 4.90 -6.94
CA GLU A 49 3.56 4.51 -7.81
C GLU A 49 4.64 3.53 -7.26
N ALA A 50 4.58 3.01 -6.03
CA ALA A 50 5.59 2.05 -5.54
C ALA A 50 5.39 0.60 -6.06
N ALA A 51 4.83 0.49 -7.26
CA ALA A 51 4.68 -0.70 -8.09
C ALA A 51 5.97 -1.49 -8.36
N PHE A 52 7.12 -1.06 -7.84
CA PHE A 52 8.43 -1.59 -8.19
C PHE A 52 8.80 -2.93 -7.53
N LEU A 53 7.89 -3.57 -6.81
CA LEU A 53 8.18 -4.80 -6.07
C LEU A 53 7.93 -6.04 -6.92
N ARG A 54 8.91 -6.37 -7.77
CA ARG A 54 8.96 -7.66 -8.45
C ARG A 54 9.17 -8.77 -7.41
N GLY A 55 8.12 -9.54 -7.12
CA GLY A 55 8.21 -10.81 -6.38
C GLY A 55 7.18 -11.02 -5.26
N SER A 56 6.53 -9.96 -4.78
CA SER A 56 5.42 -10.05 -3.81
C SER A 56 4.08 -9.91 -4.54
N GLN A 57 3.02 -10.59 -4.08
CA GLN A 57 1.66 -10.27 -4.54
C GLN A 57 1.35 -8.85 -4.08
N VAL A 58 1.04 -7.97 -5.03
CA VAL A 58 0.70 -6.58 -4.77
C VAL A 58 -0.80 -6.44 -4.93
N LEU A 59 -1.48 -5.87 -3.93
CA LEU A 59 -2.88 -5.47 -4.02
C LEU A 59 -2.95 -3.93 -4.01
N GLY A 60 -3.33 -3.33 -5.12
CA GLY A 60 -3.61 -1.90 -5.21
C GLY A 60 -5.07 -1.62 -4.85
N ILE A 61 -5.35 -0.72 -3.91
CA ILE A 61 -6.72 -0.31 -3.57
C ILE A 61 -6.93 1.10 -4.10
N ILE A 62 -7.78 1.24 -5.12
CA ILE A 62 -7.93 2.49 -5.89
C ILE A 62 -9.41 2.92 -5.90
N PRO A 63 -9.73 4.14 -5.43
CA PRO A 63 -11.05 4.71 -5.59
C PRO A 63 -11.40 4.92 -7.05
N ARG A 64 -12.65 4.66 -7.42
CA ARG A 64 -13.17 4.85 -8.78
C ARG A 64 -12.93 6.27 -9.32
N VAL A 65 -12.99 7.27 -8.44
CA VAL A 65 -12.76 8.68 -8.78
C VAL A 65 -11.30 9.01 -9.13
N LEU A 66 -10.35 8.19 -8.69
CA LEU A 66 -8.92 8.34 -8.97
C LEU A 66 -8.43 7.42 -10.09
N LYS A 67 -9.28 6.49 -10.57
CA LYS A 67 -8.92 5.63 -11.69
C LYS A 67 -8.84 6.47 -12.97
N PRO A 68 -7.66 6.61 -13.61
CA PRO A 68 -7.56 7.32 -14.87
C PRO A 68 -8.45 6.64 -15.92
N LEU A 69 -9.27 7.43 -16.62
CA LEU A 69 -9.98 6.99 -17.82
C LEU A 69 -8.95 6.55 -18.87
N GLY A 70 -8.60 5.26 -18.87
CA GLY A 70 -7.70 4.66 -19.87
C GLY A 70 -6.42 4.01 -19.35
N SER A 71 -6.13 3.98 -18.04
CA SER A 71 -5.04 3.12 -17.54
C SER A 71 -5.58 1.70 -17.33
N SER A 72 -5.56 0.90 -18.39
CA SER A 72 -5.47 -0.54 -18.22
C SER A 72 -4.22 -0.78 -17.38
N SER A 73 -4.40 -1.29 -16.16
CA SER A 73 -3.33 -1.74 -15.28
C SER A 73 -2.43 -2.62 -16.14
N ASP A 74 -1.28 -2.08 -16.55
CA ASP A 74 -0.30 -2.87 -17.27
C ASP A 74 -0.04 -4.08 -16.41
N SER A 75 -0.25 -5.26 -17.00
CA SER A 75 -0.18 -6.60 -16.41
C SER A 75 1.11 -6.92 -15.62
N SER A 76 2.00 -5.95 -15.44
CA SER A 76 3.21 -6.00 -14.63
C SER A 76 3.01 -5.75 -13.13
N THR A 77 1.84 -5.29 -12.69
CA THR A 77 1.67 -4.70 -11.34
C THR A 77 0.47 -5.26 -10.56
N GLY A 78 0.49 -6.54 -10.18
CA GLY A 78 -0.41 -7.09 -9.14
C GLY A 78 -1.92 -7.09 -9.40
N GLU A 79 -2.69 -7.43 -8.36
CA GLU A 79 -4.15 -7.36 -8.32
C GLU A 79 -4.60 -5.93 -7.94
N GLU A 80 -5.75 -5.49 -8.44
CA GLU A 80 -6.32 -4.17 -8.15
C GLU A 80 -7.75 -4.31 -7.64
N LEU A 81 -8.03 -3.74 -6.48
CA LEU A 81 -9.36 -3.62 -5.89
C LEU A 81 -9.87 -2.18 -6.09
N VAL A 82 -10.91 -2.05 -6.92
CA VAL A 82 -11.56 -0.76 -7.16
C VAL A 82 -12.65 -0.53 -6.14
N VAL A 83 -12.53 0.55 -5.36
CA VAL A 83 -13.49 0.94 -4.32
C VAL A 83 -14.30 2.17 -4.74
N SER A 84 -15.39 2.44 -4.04
CA SER A 84 -16.35 3.50 -4.35
C SER A 84 -15.82 4.88 -3.97
N ASP A 85 -15.19 4.99 -2.80
CA ASP A 85 -14.70 6.24 -2.23
C ASP A 85 -13.46 6.05 -1.33
N MET A 86 -12.97 7.15 -0.75
CA MET A 86 -11.79 7.16 0.13
C MET A 86 -12.02 6.48 1.48
N GLN A 87 -13.26 6.41 1.97
CA GLN A 87 -13.56 5.78 3.26
C GLN A 87 -13.59 4.25 3.11
N GLU A 88 -14.18 3.75 2.03
CA GLU A 88 -14.11 2.35 1.64
C GLU A 88 -12.65 1.94 1.39
N ARG A 89 -11.85 2.81 0.76
CA ARG A 89 -10.41 2.60 0.57
C ARG A 89 -9.69 2.29 1.89
N ILE A 90 -9.85 3.14 2.90
CA ILE A 90 -9.23 2.95 4.22
C ILE A 90 -9.74 1.67 4.89
N THR A 91 -11.03 1.38 4.75
CA THR A 91 -11.66 0.16 5.31
C THR A 91 -11.05 -1.10 4.69
N GLU A 92 -10.91 -1.14 3.37
CA GLU A 92 -10.30 -2.27 2.67
C GLU A 92 -8.81 -2.40 3.00
N MET A 93 -8.07 -1.30 3.17
CA MET A 93 -6.69 -1.35 3.66
C MET A 93 -6.60 -1.99 5.05
N LEU A 94 -7.50 -1.65 5.97
CA LEU A 94 -7.59 -2.25 7.31
C LEU A 94 -7.97 -3.73 7.27
N ASN A 95 -8.87 -4.13 6.37
CA ASN A 95 -9.30 -5.51 6.21
C ASN A 95 -8.19 -6.40 5.65
N HIS A 96 -7.41 -5.85 4.71
CA HIS A 96 -6.38 -6.60 3.98
C HIS A 96 -4.99 -6.54 4.60
N ALA A 97 -4.71 -5.62 5.55
CA ALA A 97 -3.39 -5.45 6.15
C ALA A 97 -3.27 -6.04 7.56
N ASP A 98 -2.08 -6.55 7.88
CA ASP A 98 -1.67 -6.93 9.23
C ASP A 98 -0.75 -5.89 9.90
N ALA A 99 -0.08 -5.07 9.09
CA ALA A 99 0.67 -3.90 9.55
C ALA A 99 0.65 -2.79 8.51
N PHE A 100 0.93 -1.57 9.00
CA PHE A 100 1.04 -0.37 8.21
C PHE A 100 2.45 0.22 8.33
N ILE A 101 3.00 0.66 7.20
CA ILE A 101 4.24 1.42 7.13
C ILE A 101 3.94 2.73 6.40
N PHE A 102 4.19 3.84 7.08
CA PHE A 102 4.08 5.17 6.51
C PHE A 102 5.49 5.65 6.14
N LEU A 103 5.74 5.82 4.85
CA LEU A 103 6.95 6.45 4.37
C LEU A 103 6.79 7.98 4.41
N PRO A 104 7.91 8.75 4.37
CA PRO A 104 7.82 10.19 4.18
C PRO A 104 6.92 10.53 3.00
N GLY A 105 6.04 11.51 3.18
CA GLY A 105 4.94 11.79 2.28
C GLY A 105 4.44 13.22 2.40
N ASP A 106 3.38 13.52 1.67
CA ASP A 106 2.65 14.77 1.70
C ASP A 106 1.61 14.82 2.84
N LEU A 107 0.80 15.88 2.85
CA LEU A 107 -0.29 16.04 3.82
C LEU A 107 -1.28 14.87 3.76
N ALA A 108 -1.58 14.33 2.58
CA ALA A 108 -2.49 13.19 2.44
C ALA A 108 -1.95 11.95 3.16
N THR A 109 -0.64 11.74 3.15
CA THR A 109 0.01 10.65 3.91
C THR A 109 -0.16 10.84 5.42
N LEU A 110 -0.04 12.08 5.90
CA LEU A 110 -0.26 12.41 7.32
C LEU A 110 -1.74 12.26 7.71
N GLU A 111 -2.66 12.72 6.86
CA GLU A 111 -4.10 12.55 7.07
C GLU A 111 -4.47 11.07 7.19
N ALA A 112 -3.96 10.23 6.28
CA ALA A 112 -4.17 8.78 6.35
C ALA A 112 -3.60 8.16 7.64
N LEU A 113 -2.41 8.60 8.09
CA LEU A 113 -1.83 8.17 9.36
C LEU A 113 -2.74 8.52 10.54
N ILE A 114 -3.21 9.76 10.61
CA ILE A 114 -4.09 10.22 11.69
C ILE A 114 -5.42 9.47 11.65
N THR A 115 -6.01 9.28 10.47
CA THR A 115 -7.27 8.53 10.31
C THR A 115 -7.14 7.07 10.71
N LEU A 116 -6.00 6.42 10.39
CA LEU A 116 -5.76 5.01 10.76
C LEU A 116 -5.39 4.82 12.23
N ALA A 117 -4.88 5.85 12.90
CA ALA A 117 -4.43 5.80 14.29
C ALA A 117 -5.46 6.33 15.30
N SER A 118 -6.56 6.92 14.84
CA SER A 118 -7.66 7.46 15.68
C SER A 118 -8.76 6.42 15.90
#